data_AF-A0A2D4M6F6-F1
#
_entry.id   AF-A0A2D4M6F6-F1
#
_cell.length_a   1.000
_cell.length_b   1.000
_cell.length_c   1.000
_cell.angle_alpha   90.00
_cell.angle_beta   90.00
_cell.angle_gamma   90.00
#
_symmetry.space_group_name_H-M   'P 1'
#
loop_
_entity.id
_entity.type
_entity.pdbx_description
1 polymer ?
#
loop_
_entity_poly.entity_id
_entity_poly.type
_entity_poly.pdbx_seq_one_letter_code
_entity_poly.pdbx_strand_id
1 'polypeptide(L)'
;IANYPKHRELVYVTYYMDNNLTNPYLEWKKMGMPDFPSQMQWEQIRDAEDPVVKGPFPLPAKDHLMLKQELPIPAVFLLHICAKPPSAPNQVNGVRFIGLMKGQVLI
;
A
#
# COMPACT_ATOMS: atom_id res chain seq x y z
N ILE A 1 -15.42 -9.68 9.62
CA ILE A 1 -16.15 -8.45 10.02
C ILE A 1 -17.63 -8.68 9.80
N ALA A 2 -18.48 -8.39 10.80
CA ALA A 2 -19.94 -8.50 10.71
C ALA A 2 -20.61 -7.15 10.98
N ASN A 3 -21.88 -7.01 10.60
CA ASN A 3 -22.74 -5.84 10.90
C ASN A 3 -22.22 -4.49 10.34
N TYR A 4 -21.62 -4.50 9.15
CA TYR A 4 -21.25 -3.25 8.50
C TYR A 4 -22.51 -2.48 8.03
N PRO A 5 -22.49 -1.13 8.00
CA PRO A 5 -23.67 -0.33 7.70
C PRO A 5 -24.22 -0.63 6.30
N LYS A 6 -25.56 -0.60 6.14
CA LYS A 6 -26.22 -0.85 4.85
C LYS A 6 -26.08 0.35 3.94
N HIS A 7 -24.99 0.41 3.19
CA HIS A 7 -24.78 1.38 2.11
C HIS A 7 -24.71 0.70 0.75
N ARG A 8 -25.00 1.47 -0.31
CA ARG A 8 -24.87 1.00 -1.69
C ARG A 8 -23.40 0.97 -2.08
N GLU A 9 -23.04 0.01 -2.94
CA GLU A 9 -21.72 -0.06 -3.57
C GLU A 9 -20.56 -0.08 -2.56
N LEU A 10 -20.71 -0.85 -1.47
CA LEU A 10 -19.63 -1.08 -0.51
C LEU A 10 -18.51 -1.88 -1.16
N VAL A 11 -17.28 -1.39 -1.02
CA VAL A 11 -16.06 -2.07 -1.44
C VAL A 11 -15.07 -2.20 -0.30
N TYR A 12 -14.19 -3.20 -0.38
CA TYR A 12 -13.05 -3.30 0.51
C TYR A 12 -11.73 -3.36 -0.25
N VAL A 13 -10.69 -2.84 0.38
CA VAL A 13 -9.29 -2.91 -0.04
C VAL A 13 -8.49 -3.48 1.13
N THR A 14 -7.51 -4.32 0.83
CA THR A 14 -6.57 -4.84 1.83
C THR A 14 -5.18 -4.30 1.57
N TYR A 15 -4.51 -3.83 2.62
CA TYR A 15 -3.11 -3.44 2.61
C TYR A 15 -2.36 -4.37 3.55
N TYR A 16 -1.24 -4.92 3.09
CA TYR A 16 -0.45 -5.89 3.83
C TYR A 16 1.03 -5.49 3.83
N MET A 17 1.67 -5.61 4.99
CA MET A 17 3.11 -5.42 5.14
C MET A 17 3.71 -6.51 6.02
N ASP A 18 4.89 -6.98 5.66
CA ASP A 18 5.71 -7.87 6.47
C ASP A 18 7.21 -7.68 6.14
N ASN A 19 8.06 -8.43 6.84
CA ASN A 19 9.50 -8.38 6.62
C ASN A 19 9.97 -9.11 5.34
N ASN A 20 9.09 -9.79 4.61
CA ASN A 20 9.44 -10.62 3.45
C ASN A 20 9.16 -9.92 2.12
N LEU A 21 8.03 -9.23 2.02
CA LEU A 21 7.51 -8.63 0.79
C LEU A 21 7.66 -7.10 0.75
N THR A 22 7.62 -6.42 1.89
CA THR A 22 7.58 -4.94 1.96
C THR A 22 8.71 -4.42 2.84
N ASN A 23 9.95 -4.78 2.48
CA ASN A 23 11.12 -4.55 3.33
C ASN A 23 12.30 -3.96 2.53
N PRO A 24 12.39 -2.63 2.45
CA PRO A 24 13.48 -1.94 1.76
C PRO A 24 14.86 -2.30 2.31
N TYR A 25 14.97 -2.55 3.62
CA TYR A 25 16.23 -2.96 4.26
C TYR A 25 16.70 -4.33 3.78
N LEU A 26 15.77 -5.28 3.58
CA LEU A 26 16.11 -6.59 3.05
C LEU A 26 16.62 -6.49 1.60
N GLU A 27 16.00 -5.66 0.77
CA GLU A 27 16.45 -5.43 -0.61
C GLU A 27 17.85 -4.80 -0.63
N TRP A 28 18.08 -3.75 0.15
CA TRP A 28 19.42 -3.17 0.33
C TRP A 28 20.45 -4.21 0.80
N LYS A 29 20.08 -5.08 1.74
CA LYS A 29 20.94 -6.14 2.26
C LYS A 29 21.27 -7.18 1.18
N LYS A 30 20.32 -7.59 0.36
CA LYS A 30 20.52 -8.54 -0.76
C LYS A 30 21.51 -8.01 -1.79
N MET A 31 21.58 -6.68 -1.97
CA MET A 31 22.51 -6.01 -2.88
C MET A 31 23.93 -5.85 -2.32
N GLY A 32 24.23 -6.43 -1.15
CA GLY A 32 25.53 -6.32 -0.52
C GLY A 32 25.70 -5.08 0.36
N MET A 33 24.60 -4.43 0.75
CA MET A 33 24.59 -3.29 1.67
C MET A 33 25.48 -2.12 1.18
N PRO A 34 25.31 -1.65 -0.07
CA PRO A 34 26.16 -0.59 -0.60
C PRO A 34 25.99 0.72 0.20
N ASP A 35 27.10 1.35 0.57
CA ASP A 35 27.11 2.67 1.22
C ASP A 35 26.56 3.77 0.30
N PHE A 36 26.79 3.62 -1.02
CA PHE A 36 26.31 4.54 -2.06
C PHE A 36 25.55 3.76 -3.14
N PRO A 37 24.24 3.49 -2.94
CA PRO A 37 23.46 2.77 -3.92
C PRO A 37 23.39 3.52 -5.26
N SER A 38 23.49 2.78 -6.36
CA SER A 38 23.24 3.30 -7.70
C SER A 38 21.75 3.65 -7.89
N GLN A 39 21.41 4.35 -8.97
CA GLN A 39 20.01 4.66 -9.28
C GLN A 39 19.14 3.40 -9.36
N MET A 40 19.61 2.35 -10.04
CA MET A 40 18.86 1.09 -10.17
C MET A 40 18.66 0.40 -8.82
N GLN A 41 19.65 0.49 -7.93
CA GLN A 41 19.52 -0.05 -6.56
C GLN A 41 18.52 0.76 -5.74
N TRP A 42 18.50 2.09 -5.88
CA TRP A 42 17.49 2.92 -5.23
C TRP A 42 16.08 2.60 -5.71
N GLU A 43 15.88 2.38 -7.00
CA GLU A 43 14.59 1.98 -7.57
C GLU A 43 14.12 0.66 -6.94
N GLN A 44 14.99 -0.36 -6.90
CA GLN A 44 14.67 -1.65 -6.28
C GLN A 44 14.39 -1.57 -4.77
N ILE A 45 15.09 -0.70 -4.03
CA ILE A 45 14.82 -0.47 -2.61
C ILE A 45 13.44 0.17 -2.43
N ARG A 46 13.10 1.17 -3.25
CA ARG A 46 11.83 1.90 -3.16
C ARG A 46 10.62 1.07 -3.60
N ASP A 47 10.81 0.14 -4.53
CA ASP A 47 9.76 -0.79 -4.96
C ASP A 47 9.22 -1.66 -3.80
N ALA A 48 9.96 -1.76 -2.69
CA ALA A 48 9.57 -2.49 -1.49
C ALA A 48 9.03 -1.61 -0.34
N GLU A 49 8.88 -0.29 -0.54
CA GLU A 49 8.40 0.64 0.50
C GLU A 49 6.90 0.52 0.76
N ASP A 50 6.11 0.32 -0.31
CA ASP A 50 4.66 0.33 -0.24
C ASP A 50 4.06 -1.01 0.25
N PRO A 51 2.87 -0.98 0.88
CA PRO A 51 2.15 -2.19 1.22
C PRO A 51 1.71 -2.97 -0.02
N VAL A 52 1.59 -4.29 0.10
CA VAL A 52 0.90 -5.10 -0.91
C VAL A 52 -0.59 -4.78 -0.87
N VAL A 53 -1.11 -4.18 -1.94
CA VAL A 53 -2.51 -3.76 -2.06
C VAL A 53 -3.33 -4.76 -2.88
N LYS A 54 -4.52 -5.12 -2.40
CA LYS A 54 -5.51 -5.88 -3.19
C LYS A 54 -6.88 -5.22 -3.14
N GLY A 55 -7.60 -5.26 -4.26
CA GLY A 55 -8.91 -4.66 -4.43
C GLY A 55 -8.87 -3.46 -5.38
N PRO A 56 -9.94 -2.63 -5.40
CA PRO A 56 -11.16 -2.76 -4.60
C PRO A 56 -12.01 -3.97 -5.00
N PHE A 57 -12.60 -4.66 -4.02
CA PHE A 57 -13.54 -5.75 -4.22
C PHE A 57 -14.92 -5.40 -3.66
N PRO A 58 -16.03 -5.82 -4.29
CA PRO A 58 -17.36 -5.64 -3.72
C PRO A 58 -17.49 -6.42 -2.40
N LEU A 59 -18.17 -5.85 -1.41
CA LEU A 59 -18.56 -6.61 -0.23
C LEU A 59 -19.61 -7.67 -0.60
N PRO A 60 -19.55 -8.87 0.00
CA PRO A 60 -20.53 -9.91 -0.25
C PRO A 60 -21.92 -9.43 0.22
N ALA A 61 -23.00 -9.86 -0.45
CA ALA A 61 -24.36 -9.50 -0.06
C ALA A 61 -24.79 -10.06 1.32
N LYS A 62 -24.01 -10.99 1.89
CA LYS A 62 -24.21 -11.52 3.24
C LYS A 62 -23.68 -10.52 4.26
N ASP A 63 -24.35 -10.35 5.41
CA ASP A 63 -24.02 -9.36 6.47
C ASP A 63 -22.63 -9.51 7.14
N HIS A 64 -21.76 -10.38 6.62
CA HIS A 64 -20.39 -10.57 7.09
C HIS A 64 -19.40 -10.77 5.94
N LEU A 65 -18.21 -10.19 6.11
CA LEU A 65 -17.01 -10.43 5.31
C LEU A 65 -16.07 -11.35 6.09
N MET A 66 -15.70 -12.48 5.50
CA MET A 66 -14.71 -13.41 6.06
C MET A 66 -13.49 -13.45 5.14
N LEU A 67 -12.33 -13.11 5.70
CA LEU A 67 -11.04 -13.20 5.03
C LEU A 67 -10.16 -14.16 5.82
N LYS A 68 -9.48 -15.06 5.11
CA LYS A 68 -8.43 -15.91 5.67
C LYS A 68 -7.09 -15.39 5.18
N GLN A 69 -6.33 -14.75 6.06
CA GLN A 69 -5.02 -14.19 5.77
C GLN A 69 -4.02 -14.77 6.77
N GLU A 70 -2.93 -15.33 6.26
CA GLU A 70 -1.80 -15.73 7.09
C GLU A 70 -0.94 -14.50 7.36
N LEU A 71 -0.62 -14.28 8.63
CA LEU A 71 0.16 -13.13 9.10
C LEU A 71 1.43 -13.65 9.78
N PRO A 72 2.59 -13.64 9.08
CA PRO A 72 3.87 -13.94 9.72
C PRO A 72 4.18 -12.88 10.78
N ILE A 73 5.14 -13.16 11.66
CA ILE A 73 5.53 -12.22 12.72
C ILE A 73 6.88 -11.57 12.35
N PRO A 74 6.97 -10.24 12.23
CA PRO A 74 5.88 -9.26 12.33
C PRO A 74 5.13 -9.10 10.98
N ALA A 75 3.84 -8.75 11.07
CA ALA A 75 3.05 -8.31 9.93
C ALA A 75 1.98 -7.30 10.36
N VAL A 76 1.60 -6.43 9.42
CA VAL A 76 0.51 -5.47 9.55
C VAL A 76 -0.48 -5.73 8.43
N PHE A 77 -1.77 -5.74 8.79
CA PHE A 77 -2.85 -5.93 7.83
C PHE A 77 -3.97 -4.92 8.08
N LEU A 78 -4.21 -4.05 7.11
CA LEU A 78 -5.30 -3.09 7.11
C LEU A 78 -6.40 -3.53 6.15
N LEU A 79 -7.60 -3.75 6.68
CA LEU A 79 -8.81 -3.94 5.91
C LEU A 79 -9.61 -2.64 5.90
N HIS A 80 -9.67 -1.98 4.74
CA HIS A 80 -10.37 -0.72 4.58
C HIS A 80 -11.66 -0.92 3.79
N ILE A 81 -12.81 -0.66 4.42
CA ILE A 81 -14.15 -0.78 3.82
C ILE A 81 -14.71 0.62 3.59
N CYS A 82 -15.10 0.93 2.36
CA CYS A 82 -15.66 2.23 1.97
C CYS A 82 -17.00 2.06 1.24
N ALA A 83 -17.94 2.96 1.52
CA ALA A 83 -19.09 3.17 0.66
C ALA A 83 -18.72 4.14 -0.46
N LYS A 84 -19.36 4.01 -1.63
CA LYS A 84 -19.13 4.94 -2.72
C LYS A 84 -19.65 6.34 -2.35
N PRO A 85 -18.80 7.39 -2.40
CA PRO A 85 -19.24 8.76 -2.17
C PRO A 85 -20.12 9.23 -3.36
N PRO A 86 -20.99 10.23 -3.14
CA PRO A 86 -21.85 10.79 -4.20
C PRO A 86 -21.06 11.57 -5.26
N SER A 87 -19.86 12.05 -4.93
CA SER A 87 -18.99 12.83 -5.81
C SER A 87 -17.59 12.24 -5.89
N ALA A 88 -16.88 12.56 -6.97
CA ALA A 88 -15.48 12.19 -7.14
C ALA A 88 -14.57 12.91 -6.11
N PRO A 89 -13.32 12.43 -5.89
CA PRO A 89 -12.34 13.13 -5.08
C PRO A 89 -12.07 14.56 -5.57
N ASN A 90 -11.74 15.46 -4.64
CA ASN A 90 -11.37 16.84 -4.97
C ASN A 90 -9.96 16.92 -5.59
N GLN A 91 -9.67 18.06 -6.23
CA GLN A 91 -8.36 18.33 -6.84
C GLN A 91 -7.24 18.41 -5.78
N VAL A 92 -6.10 17.79 -6.08
CA VAL A 92 -4.86 17.93 -5.29
C VAL A 92 -4.27 19.31 -5.52
N ASN A 93 -3.92 20.01 -4.44
CA ASN A 93 -3.35 21.36 -4.46
C ASN A 93 -1.95 21.37 -3.82
N GLY A 94 -1.14 22.37 -4.14
CA GLY A 94 0.17 22.57 -3.50
C GLY A 94 1.28 21.62 -3.99
N VAL A 95 1.12 21.03 -5.18
CA VAL A 95 2.15 20.19 -5.81
C VAL A 95 3.43 20.99 -6.00
N ARG A 96 4.57 20.43 -5.56
CA ARG A 96 5.89 21.07 -5.67
C ARG A 96 6.94 20.03 -6.03
N PHE A 97 7.99 20.48 -6.68
CA PHE A 97 9.09 19.63 -7.11
C PHE A 97 10.33 20.00 -6.31
N ILE A 98 10.86 19.04 -5.55
CA ILE A 98 12.06 19.21 -4.72
C ILE A 98 13.20 18.42 -5.37
N GLY A 99 14.24 19.12 -5.83
CA GLY A 99 15.40 18.47 -6.43
C GLY A 99 16.19 17.66 -5.40
N LEU A 100 16.51 16.41 -5.73
CA LEU A 100 17.32 15.53 -4.88
C LEU A 100 18.76 15.44 -5.40
N MET A 101 18.91 15.05 -6.66
CA MET A 101 20.19 14.94 -7.39
C MET A 101 19.95 15.23 -8.88
N LYS A 102 21.02 15.31 -9.68
CA LYS A 102 20.91 15.52 -11.13
C LYS A 102 20.01 14.43 -11.75
N GLY A 103 18.87 14.86 -12.31
CA GLY A 103 17.90 13.96 -12.93
C GLY A 103 16.89 13.29 -11.97
N GLN A 104 16.87 13.66 -10.69
CA GLN A 104 15.96 13.09 -9.69
C GLN A 104 15.20 14.18 -8.91
N VAL A 105 13.91 13.95 -8.68
CA VAL A 105 13.00 14.90 -8.04
C VAL A 105 12.02 14.17 -7.12
N LEU A 106 11.68 14.81 -6.00
CA LEU A 106 10.55 14.43 -5.14
C LEU A 106 9.35 15.31 -5.50
N ILE A 107 8.18 14.70 -5.61
CA ILE A 107 6.90 15.35 -5.92
C ILE A 107 6.03 15.37 -4.66
#